data_AF-A0A967K483-F1
#
_entry.id   AF-A0A967K483-F1
#
_cell.length_a   1.000
_cell.length_b   1.000
_cell.length_c   1.000
_cell.angle_alpha   90.00
_cell.angle_beta   90.00
_cell.angle_gamma   90.00
#
_symmetry.space_group_name_H-M   'P 1'
#
loop_
_entity.id
_entity.type
_entity.pdbx_description
1 polymer ?
#
loop_
_entity_poly.entity_id
_entity_poly.type
_entity_poly.pdbx_seq_one_letter_code
_entity_poly.pdbx_strand_id
1 'polypeptide(L)'
;MTDTLAYLRGHRLWLIRDFVVWGSLSAHEFSFLITTMDQGMGRIMFLSASLGGDLQKVDFADLTDFRNNNLPDSLSNPKVIPLPKSSVGAVVVGREDAASFSIAKASESDANAVCDLLIMEVG
;
A
#
# COMPACT_ATOMS: atom_id res chain seq x y z
N MET A 1 -27.37 12.07 -7.75
CA MET A 1 -27.20 12.17 -9.22
C MET A 1 -25.78 12.65 -9.50
N THR A 2 -24.82 11.73 -9.44
CA THR A 2 -23.38 11.99 -9.66
C THR A 2 -22.72 10.91 -10.54
N ASP A 3 -23.49 9.92 -10.98
CA ASP A 3 -22.98 8.76 -11.73
C ASP A 3 -22.69 9.07 -13.22
N THR A 4 -23.32 10.11 -13.78
CA THR A 4 -23.24 10.43 -15.21
C THR A 4 -21.92 11.05 -15.65
N LEU A 5 -21.21 11.77 -14.76
CA LEU A 5 -19.95 12.44 -15.10
C LEU A 5 -18.75 11.48 -15.09
N ALA A 6 -18.77 10.47 -14.22
CA ALA A 6 -17.77 9.39 -14.20
C ALA A 6 -17.87 8.50 -15.45
N TYR A 7 -19.11 8.19 -15.88
CA TYR A 7 -19.36 7.41 -17.10
C TYR A 7 -18.84 8.10 -18.38
N LEU A 8 -18.91 9.43 -18.44
CA LEU A 8 -18.53 10.20 -19.64
C LEU A 8 -17.02 10.43 -19.81
N ARG A 9 -16.19 10.18 -18.79
CA ARG A 9 -14.72 10.38 -18.88
C ARG A 9 -13.90 9.11 -19.04
N GLY A 10 -14.54 7.93 -19.10
CA GLY A 10 -13.83 6.67 -19.36
C GLY A 10 -12.88 6.19 -18.24
N HIS A 11 -12.89 6.84 -17.07
CA HIS A 11 -12.08 6.40 -15.92
C HIS A 11 -12.81 5.28 -15.18
N ARG A 12 -12.20 4.09 -15.14
CA ARG A 12 -12.71 2.99 -14.31
C ARG A 12 -12.42 3.34 -12.84
N LEU A 13 -13.46 3.22 -12.02
CA LEU A 13 -13.48 3.62 -10.61
C LEU A 13 -14.08 2.49 -9.78
N TRP A 14 -13.45 2.18 -8.66
CA TRP A 14 -13.89 1.18 -7.70
C TRP A 14 -13.85 1.77 -6.29
N LEU A 15 -14.84 1.39 -5.47
CA LEU A 15 -14.90 1.76 -4.07
C LEU A 15 -14.94 0.49 -3.23
N ILE A 16 -13.91 0.29 -2.42
CA ILE A 16 -13.82 -0.82 -1.45
C ILE A 16 -14.18 -0.24 -0.09
N ARG A 17 -15.10 -0.88 0.62
CA ARG A 17 -15.56 -0.38 1.92
C ARG A 17 -14.90 -1.12 3.07
N ASP A 18 -14.74 -0.41 4.19
CA ASP A 18 -14.33 -0.99 5.47
C ASP A 18 -13.00 -1.76 5.39
N PHE A 19 -12.07 -1.27 4.56
CA PHE A 19 -10.75 -1.84 4.40
C PHE A 19 -9.92 -1.65 5.68
N VAL A 20 -9.30 -2.73 6.15
CA VAL A 20 -8.50 -2.75 7.37
C VAL A 20 -7.02 -2.63 7.01
N VAL A 21 -6.39 -1.57 7.52
CA VAL A 21 -4.97 -1.30 7.37
C VAL A 21 -4.25 -1.64 8.67
N TRP A 22 -3.42 -2.67 8.63
CA TRP A 22 -2.58 -3.13 9.73
C TRP A 22 -1.10 -2.81 9.51
N GLY A 23 -0.68 -2.57 8.27
CA GLY A 23 0.69 -2.19 7.95
C GLY A 23 1.09 -0.87 8.63
N SER A 24 2.36 -0.67 8.97
CA SER A 24 2.84 0.48 9.73
C SER A 24 3.82 1.34 8.93
N LEU A 25 3.68 2.67 9.02
CA LEU A 25 4.67 3.60 8.46
C LEU A 25 6.03 3.51 9.15
N SER A 26 6.10 2.90 10.33
CA SER A 26 7.37 2.63 11.01
C SER A 26 8.17 1.51 10.35
N ALA A 27 7.65 0.85 9.31
CA ALA A 27 8.35 -0.18 8.56
C ALA A 27 9.54 0.42 7.80
N HIS A 28 10.74 0.32 8.39
CA HIS A 28 11.98 0.74 7.77
C HIS A 28 12.87 -0.48 7.57
N GLU A 29 13.45 -0.61 6.38
CA GLU A 29 14.50 -1.59 6.13
C GLU A 29 15.84 -0.86 6.08
N PHE A 30 16.76 -1.22 6.96
CA PHE A 30 18.12 -0.69 6.93
C PHE A 30 19.04 -1.69 6.25
N SER A 31 19.71 -1.24 5.19
CA SER A 31 20.78 -1.98 4.54
C SER A 31 22.12 -1.55 5.12
N PHE A 32 22.93 -2.52 5.55
CA PHE A 32 24.26 -2.30 6.12
C PHE A 32 25.31 -3.02 5.29
N LEU A 33 26.47 -2.37 5.13
CA LEU A 33 27.68 -2.97 4.59
C LEU A 33 28.69 -3.08 5.73
N ILE A 34 29.09 -4.31 6.04
CA ILE A 34 30.10 -4.57 7.06
C ILE A 34 31.36 -5.09 6.37
N THR A 35 32.49 -4.45 6.64
CA THR A 35 33.80 -4.97 6.27
C THR A 35 34.49 -5.52 7.51
N THR A 36 35.03 -6.72 7.39
CA THR A 36 35.82 -7.35 8.46
C THR A 36 37.18 -7.74 7.92
N MET A 37 38.21 -7.57 8.74
CA MET A 37 39.57 -8.01 8.47
C MET A 37 39.91 -9.04 9.54
N ASP A 38 40.02 -10.30 9.14
CA ASP A 38 40.43 -11.37 10.05
C ASP A 38 41.59 -12.15 9.43
N GLN A 39 42.67 -12.29 10.19
CA GLN A 39 43.93 -12.94 9.77
C GLN A 39 44.43 -12.58 8.35
N GLY A 40 44.29 -11.32 7.94
CA GLY A 40 44.75 -10.84 6.62
C GLY A 40 43.81 -11.14 5.44
N MET A 41 42.66 -11.80 5.68
CA MET A 41 41.57 -11.91 4.72
C MET A 41 40.51 -10.85 4.98
N GLY A 42 40.23 -10.03 3.96
CA GLY A 42 39.13 -9.07 3.96
C GLY A 42 37.83 -9.75 3.55
N ARG A 43 36.76 -9.51 4.30
CA ARG A 43 35.40 -9.97 3.97
C ARG A 43 34.44 -8.78 3.95
N ILE A 44 33.61 -8.72 2.92
CA ILE A 44 32.49 -7.78 2.80
C ILE A 44 31.20 -8.58 3.02
N MET A 45 30.33 -8.08 3.89
CA MET A 45 29.03 -8.65 4.16
C MET A 45 27.94 -7.60 3.91
N PHE A 46 26.91 -8.01 3.17
CA PHE A 46 25.70 -7.22 2.96
C PHE A 46 24.61 -7.79 3.88
N LEU A 47 24.03 -6.93 4.70
CA LEU A 47 23.00 -7.29 5.66
C LEU A 47 21.83 -6.32 5.49
N SER A 48 20.61 -6.82 5.68
CA SER A 48 19.46 -5.97 5.92
C SER A 48 18.82 -6.32 7.26
N ALA A 49 18.29 -5.31 7.93
CA ALA A 49 17.49 -5.49 9.13
C ALA A 49 16.22 -4.65 9.03
N SER A 50 15.07 -5.29 9.23
CA SER A 50 13.80 -4.60 9.42
C SER A 50 13.77 -3.98 10.81
N LEU A 51 13.52 -2.68 10.87
CA LEU A 51 13.34 -1.90 12.10
C LEU A 51 11.92 -1.32 12.09
N GLY A 52 11.12 -1.72 13.07
CA GLY A 52 9.70 -1.37 13.12
C GLY A 52 8.84 -2.30 12.26
N GLY A 53 7.52 -2.11 12.32
CA GLY A 53 6.50 -3.04 11.79
C GLY A 53 6.57 -3.34 10.29
N ASP A 54 5.51 -3.96 9.74
CA ASP A 54 5.50 -4.40 8.34
C ASP A 54 4.69 -3.47 7.44
N LEU A 55 5.09 -3.33 6.17
CA LEU A 55 4.25 -2.72 5.15
C LEU A 55 3.19 -3.71 4.68
N GLN A 56 1.95 -3.25 4.56
CA GLN A 56 0.88 -4.07 4.00
C GLN A 56 0.85 -3.87 2.48
N LYS A 57 1.31 -4.90 1.77
CA LYS A 57 1.12 -5.00 0.32
C LYS A 57 -0.26 -5.59 0.02
N VAL A 58 -0.95 -5.02 -0.96
CA VAL A 58 -2.30 -5.40 -1.36
C VAL A 58 -2.32 -5.57 -2.87
N ASP A 59 -2.73 -6.75 -3.34
CA ASP A 59 -2.91 -7.03 -4.76
C ASP A 59 -4.34 -6.68 -5.17
N PHE A 60 -4.53 -6.10 -6.37
CA PHE A 60 -5.87 -5.69 -6.81
C PHE A 60 -6.80 -6.90 -7.01
N ALA A 61 -6.26 -8.05 -7.38
CA ALA A 61 -7.02 -9.29 -7.57
C ALA A 61 -7.76 -9.75 -6.29
N ASP A 62 -7.24 -9.38 -5.11
CA ASP A 62 -7.82 -9.75 -3.81
C ASP A 62 -8.92 -8.78 -3.35
N LEU A 63 -9.18 -7.71 -4.12
CA LEU A 63 -10.14 -6.68 -3.75
C LEU A 63 -11.48 -6.88 -4.42
N THR A 64 -12.53 -6.66 -3.63
CA THR A 64 -13.92 -6.65 -4.08
C THR A 64 -14.53 -5.28 -3.79
N ASP A 65 -15.17 -4.70 -4.81
CA ASP A 65 -15.86 -3.41 -4.67
C ASP A 65 -17.16 -3.52 -3.85
N PHE A 66 -17.75 -2.38 -3.51
CA PHE A 66 -19.01 -2.30 -2.76
C PHE A 66 -20.23 -2.94 -3.46
N ARG A 67 -20.10 -3.28 -4.75
CA ARG A 67 -21.11 -3.94 -5.58
C ARG A 67 -20.82 -5.44 -5.74
N ASN A 68 -19.85 -5.98 -5.00
CA ASN A 68 -19.37 -7.36 -5.07
C ASN A 68 -18.70 -7.74 -6.39
N ASN A 69 -18.13 -6.79 -7.13
CA ASN A 69 -17.28 -7.08 -8.29
C ASN A 69 -15.83 -7.19 -7.85
N ASN A 70 -15.14 -8.23 -8.30
CA ASN A 70 -13.70 -8.32 -8.16
C ASN A 70 -13.01 -7.28 -9.04
N LEU A 71 -11.93 -6.71 -8.54
CA LEU A 71 -11.06 -5.86 -9.33
C LEU A 71 -10.24 -6.71 -10.31
N PRO A 72 -9.85 -6.16 -11.48
CA PRO A 72 -8.91 -6.82 -12.37
C PRO A 72 -7.53 -7.03 -11.72
N ASP A 73 -6.83 -8.10 -12.13
CA ASP A 73 -5.47 -8.40 -11.66
C ASP A 73 -4.45 -7.30 -12.01
N SER A 74 -4.75 -6.49 -13.02
CA SER A 74 -3.94 -5.33 -13.38
C SER A 74 -4.79 -4.14 -13.82
N LEU A 75 -4.36 -2.96 -13.37
CA LEU A 75 -4.92 -1.65 -13.66
C LEU A 75 -3.87 -0.77 -14.36
N SER A 76 -4.31 0.05 -15.31
CA SER A 76 -3.49 1.03 -16.00
C SER A 76 -3.35 2.32 -15.19
N ASN A 77 -2.12 2.65 -14.77
CA ASN A 77 -1.79 3.83 -13.96
C ASN A 77 -2.77 4.04 -12.78
N PRO A 78 -2.86 3.06 -11.88
CA PRO A 78 -3.82 3.10 -10.79
C PRO A 78 -3.47 4.22 -9.81
N LYS A 79 -4.49 4.84 -9.25
CA LYS A 79 -4.38 5.71 -8.09
C LYS A 79 -5.27 5.19 -6.99
N VAL A 80 -4.70 5.03 -5.79
CA VAL A 80 -5.41 4.56 -4.61
C VAL A 80 -5.50 5.71 -3.61
N ILE A 81 -6.72 6.01 -3.17
CA ILE A 81 -7.01 7.11 -2.25
C ILE A 81 -7.72 6.52 -1.03
N PRO A 82 -7.06 6.42 0.14
CA PRO A 82 -7.71 6.01 1.37
C PRO A 82 -8.59 7.14 1.91
N LEU A 83 -9.85 6.82 2.18
CA LEU A 83 -10.85 7.69 2.76
C LEU A 83 -11.04 7.30 4.23
N PRO A 84 -10.55 8.10 5.19
CA PRO A 84 -10.51 7.71 6.60
C PRO A 84 -11.91 7.53 7.19
N LYS A 85 -12.11 6.45 7.97
CA LYS A 85 -13.31 6.21 8.79
C LYS A 85 -12.99 6.11 10.27
N SER A 86 -11.79 5.65 10.60
CA SER A 86 -11.24 5.67 11.96
C SER A 86 -10.46 6.96 12.25
N SER A 87 -10.15 7.19 13.53
CA SER A 87 -9.23 8.24 13.98
C SER A 87 -7.77 7.95 13.61
N VAL A 88 -7.40 6.70 13.33
CA VAL A 88 -6.08 6.34 12.82
C VAL A 88 -6.04 6.58 11.32
N GLY A 89 -5.08 7.41 10.87
CA GLY A 89 -4.87 7.70 9.45
C GLY A 89 -4.20 6.54 8.72
N ALA A 90 -4.57 6.35 7.46
CA ALA A 90 -3.92 5.42 6.53
C ALA A 90 -3.43 6.18 5.30
N VAL A 91 -2.29 5.75 4.76
CA VAL A 91 -1.67 6.35 3.59
C VAL A 91 -1.09 5.28 2.68
N VAL A 92 -1.20 5.51 1.37
CA VAL A 92 -0.51 4.69 0.36
C VAL A 92 0.97 5.03 0.39
N VAL A 93 1.81 4.01 0.54
CA VAL A 93 3.25 4.14 0.67
C VAL A 93 3.89 3.90 -0.69
N GLY A 94 4.69 4.87 -1.15
CA GLY A 94 5.35 4.80 -2.44
C GLY A 94 4.38 5.02 -3.61
N ARG A 95 4.68 4.38 -4.74
CA ARG A 95 3.89 4.45 -5.96
C ARG A 95 3.05 3.18 -6.10
N GLU A 96 1.84 3.34 -6.63
CA GLU A 96 1.00 2.22 -7.02
C GLU A 96 1.56 1.54 -8.28
N ASP A 97 1.73 0.23 -8.23
CA ASP A 97 2.10 -0.58 -9.37
C ASP A 97 0.86 -1.02 -10.13
N ALA A 98 1.05 -1.54 -11.35
CA ALA A 98 -0.06 -2.00 -12.18
C ALA A 98 -0.87 -3.15 -11.56
N ALA A 99 -0.31 -3.93 -10.63
CA ALA A 99 -0.97 -5.09 -10.03
C ALA A 99 -1.23 -4.95 -8.52
N SER A 100 -0.55 -4.02 -7.85
CA SER A 100 -0.53 -3.95 -6.39
C SER A 100 -0.20 -2.56 -5.88
N PHE A 101 -0.49 -2.30 -4.60
CA PHE A 101 -0.03 -1.11 -3.90
C PHE A 101 0.37 -1.45 -2.47
N SER A 102 1.14 -0.57 -1.84
CA SER A 102 1.47 -0.67 -0.42
C SER A 102 0.70 0.39 0.36
N ILE A 103 0.15 0.01 1.51
CA ILE A 103 -0.60 0.91 2.40
C ILE A 103 -0.15 0.72 3.83
N ALA A 104 -0.16 1.80 4.60
CA ALA A 104 0.26 1.78 5.99
C ALA A 104 -0.55 2.77 6.83
N LYS A 105 -0.67 2.46 8.12
CA LYS A 105 -1.27 3.32 9.14
C LYS A 105 -0.21 4.19 9.82
N ALA A 106 -0.68 5.24 10.48
CA ALA A 106 0.16 6.10 11.30
C ALA A 106 0.96 5.30 12.34
N SER A 107 2.25 5.60 12.45
CA SER A 107 3.23 4.92 13.32
C SER A 107 2.92 4.95 14.81
N GLU A 108 2.16 5.95 15.27
CA GLU A 108 1.95 6.23 16.69
C GLU A 108 0.76 5.48 17.31
N SER A 109 0.03 4.69 16.52
CA SER A 109 -1.15 3.96 17.00
C SER A 109 -0.96 2.45 16.84
N ASP A 110 -1.23 1.68 17.89
CA ASP A 110 -1.28 0.22 17.84
C ASP A 110 -2.58 -0.31 17.23
N ALA A 111 -3.61 0.53 17.13
CA ALA A 111 -4.87 0.15 16.51
C ALA A 111 -4.75 0.10 14.98
N ASN A 112 -5.46 -0.83 14.35
CA ASN A 112 -5.62 -0.85 12.90
C ASN A 112 -6.40 0.39 12.44
N ALA A 113 -6.03 0.94 11.29
CA ALA A 113 -6.85 1.95 10.63
C ALA A 113 -7.96 1.27 9.82
N VAL A 114 -9.14 1.88 9.82
CA VAL A 114 -10.27 1.49 8.97
C VAL A 114 -10.57 2.63 8.03
N CYS A 115 -10.57 2.34 6.72
CA CYS A 115 -10.86 3.32 5.68
C CYS A 115 -11.67 2.67 4.55
N ASP A 116 -12.34 3.50 3.77
CA ASP A 116 -12.76 3.06 2.44
C ASP A 116 -11.60 3.34 1.47
N LEU A 117 -11.45 2.53 0.41
CA LEU A 117 -10.46 2.77 -0.64
C LEU A 117 -11.18 3.18 -1.92
N LEU A 118 -10.85 4.36 -2.42
CA LEU A 118 -11.21 4.78 -3.77
C LEU A 118 -10.05 4.44 -4.71
N ILE A 119 -10.29 3.54 -5.67
CA ILE A 119 -9.29 3.10 -6.65
C ILE A 119 -9.75 3.55 -8.03
N MET A 120 -8.84 4.11 -8.82
CA MET A 120 -9.17 4.59 -10.16
C MET A 120 -8.02 4.44 -11.15
N GLU A 121 -8.34 4.24 -12.43
CA GLU A 121 -7.36 4.34 -13.52
C GLU A 121 -7.24 5.77 -14.01
N VAL A 122 -6.02 6.32 -13.96
CA VAL A 122 -5.73 7.68 -14.41
C VAL A 122 -5.08 7.61 -15.80
N GLY A 123 -5.87 7.92 -16.83
CA GLY A 123 -5.43 7.97 -18.23
C GLY A 123 -4.54 9.16 -18.55
#